data_AF-A0A2J4XV81-F1
#
_entry.id   AF-A0A2J4XV81-F1
#
_cell.length_a   1.000
_cell.length_b   1.000
_cell.length_c   1.000
_cell.angle_alpha   90.00
_cell.angle_beta   90.00
_cell.angle_gamma   90.00
#
_symmetry.space_group_name_H-M   'P 1'
#
loop_
_entity.id
_entity.type
_entity.pdbx_description
1 polymer ?
#
loop_
_entity_poly.entity_id
_entity_poly.type
_entity_poly.pdbx_seq_one_letter_code
_entity_poly.pdbx_strand_id
1 'polypeptide(L)'
;DGYKRQILGLLCGYRASAQAQRRGISHKTLYNQRTAGLKKMVEHHPEMAARFPGSQIRDQKSESIAALSAFERELVHAIHSRQIFPVFQPITDEHHQVKGMEILSRWNRNGSVLAAGDFLPQIRSEYAWLVLTAFVLQEAVQNINQHSGECYFAVNIPAAVAGNENLLRMMETARQQLRQPH
;
A
#
# COMPACT_ATOMS: atom_id res chain seq x y z
N ASP A 1 -2.19 3.29 32.32
CA ASP A 1 -2.37 4.46 31.42
C ASP A 1 -1.57 4.51 30.11
N GLY A 2 -0.63 3.60 29.83
CA GLY A 2 0.03 3.52 28.51
C GLY A 2 -0.81 2.86 27.40
N TYR A 3 -1.68 1.91 27.78
CA TYR A 3 -2.42 1.04 26.87
C TYR A 3 -3.52 1.76 26.07
N LYS A 4 -4.30 2.63 26.73
CA LYS A 4 -5.33 3.47 26.07
C LYS A 4 -4.72 4.40 25.00
N ARG A 5 -3.50 4.91 25.23
CA ARG A 5 -2.79 5.80 24.28
C ARG A 5 -2.30 5.10 23.01
N GLN A 6 -2.04 3.79 23.07
CA GLN A 6 -1.66 3.00 21.88
C GLN A 6 -2.87 2.68 21.00
N ILE A 7 -4.02 2.35 21.61
CA ILE A 7 -5.27 2.02 20.89
C ILE A 7 -5.84 3.26 20.20
N LEU A 8 -5.90 4.41 20.88
CA LEU A 8 -6.29 5.68 20.26
C LEU A 8 -5.36 6.05 19.08
N GLY A 9 -4.07 5.82 19.22
CA GLY A 9 -3.10 6.06 18.15
C GLY A 9 -3.27 5.19 16.91
N LEU A 10 -3.96 4.04 17.04
CA LEU A 10 -4.31 3.15 15.93
C LEU A 10 -5.56 3.65 15.17
N LEU A 11 -6.49 4.29 15.89
CA LEU A 11 -7.79 4.75 15.37
C LEU A 11 -7.77 6.18 14.83
N CYS A 12 -6.83 7.04 15.27
CA CYS A 12 -6.83 8.46 14.92
C CYS A 12 -6.32 8.80 13.50
N GLY A 13 -6.07 7.83 12.61
CA GLY A 13 -5.73 8.10 11.21
C GLY A 13 -4.43 8.89 10.95
N TYR A 14 -3.61 9.16 11.97
CA TYR A 14 -2.36 9.88 11.81
C TYR A 14 -1.35 9.06 11.01
N ARG A 15 -0.71 9.71 10.03
CA ARG A 15 0.44 9.16 9.31
C ARG A 15 1.49 8.68 10.33
N ALA A 16 2.04 7.48 10.11
CA ALA A 16 3.02 6.88 11.03
C ALA A 16 4.22 7.81 11.28
N SER A 17 4.57 8.64 10.30
CA SER A 17 5.60 9.68 10.41
C SER A 17 5.27 10.77 11.42
N ALA A 18 4.07 11.36 11.34
CA ALA A 18 3.63 12.36 12.29
C ALA A 18 3.58 11.81 13.72
N GLN A 19 3.24 10.52 13.87
CA GLN A 19 3.18 9.88 15.17
C GLN A 19 4.57 9.51 15.73
N ALA A 20 5.50 9.12 14.87
CA ALA A 20 6.90 8.88 15.24
C ALA A 20 7.57 10.19 15.68
N GLN A 21 7.37 11.27 14.92
CA GLN A 21 7.90 12.60 15.21
C GLN A 21 7.34 13.17 16.53
N ARG A 22 6.03 13.08 16.77
CA ARG A 22 5.41 13.49 18.04
C ARG A 22 5.94 12.71 19.26
N ARG A 23 6.41 11.48 19.05
CA ARG A 23 6.94 10.61 20.10
C ARG A 23 8.46 10.68 20.22
N GLY A 24 9.15 11.42 19.36
CA GLY A 24 10.61 11.49 19.34
C GLY A 24 11.29 10.14 19.08
N ILE A 25 10.60 9.20 18.42
CA ILE A 25 11.12 7.86 18.14
C ILE A 25 11.26 7.63 16.64
N SER A 26 12.18 6.76 16.25
CA SER A 26 12.33 6.37 14.84
C SER A 26 11.08 5.62 14.33
N HIS A 27 10.85 5.67 13.02
CA HIS A 27 9.78 4.91 12.38
C HIS A 27 9.91 3.40 12.64
N LYS A 28 11.14 2.87 12.60
CA LYS A 28 11.44 1.46 12.89
C LYS A 28 11.06 1.11 14.33
N THR A 29 11.34 2.00 15.28
CA THR A 29 10.97 1.82 16.69
C THR A 29 9.46 1.84 16.86
N LEU A 30 8.76 2.77 16.21
CA LEU A 30 7.29 2.83 16.25
C LEU A 30 6.66 1.55 15.67
N TYR A 31 7.18 1.07 14.54
CA TYR A 31 6.72 -0.18 13.92
C TYR A 31 6.92 -1.38 14.84
N ASN A 32 8.12 -1.56 15.41
CA ASN A 32 8.41 -2.65 16.33
C ASN A 32 7.52 -2.61 17.59
N GLN A 33 7.26 -1.41 18.13
CA GLN A 33 6.36 -1.25 19.28
C GLN A 33 4.91 -1.62 18.95
N ARG A 34 4.41 -1.25 17.75
CA ARG A 34 3.07 -1.63 17.29
C ARG A 34 2.96 -3.14 17.14
N THR A 35 3.93 -3.77 16.48
CA THR A 35 3.96 -5.22 16.26
C THR A 35 4.06 -5.98 17.59
N ALA A 36 4.90 -5.52 18.53
CA ALA A 36 5.01 -6.10 19.87
C ALA A 36 3.71 -5.93 20.69
N GLY A 37 3.06 -4.77 20.59
CA GLY A 37 1.76 -4.51 21.23
C GLY A 37 0.66 -5.43 20.72
N LEU A 38 0.58 -5.61 19.39
CA LEU A 38 -0.34 -6.59 18.80
C LEU A 38 -0.04 -8.02 19.25
N LYS A 39 1.24 -8.41 19.30
CA LYS A 39 1.64 -9.76 19.72
C LYS A 39 1.20 -10.05 21.16
N LYS A 40 1.47 -9.13 22.10
CA LYS A 40 1.03 -9.27 23.50
C LYS A 40 -0.49 -9.32 23.63
N MET A 41 -1.20 -8.54 22.84
CA MET A 41 -2.66 -8.54 22.86
C MET A 41 -3.25 -9.86 22.37
N VAL A 42 -2.70 -10.45 21.30
CA VAL A 42 -3.11 -11.77 20.81
C VAL A 42 -2.74 -12.88 21.81
N GLU A 43 -1.61 -12.75 22.50
CA GLU A 43 -1.14 -13.70 23.51
C GLU A 43 -2.07 -13.74 24.75
N HIS A 44 -2.59 -12.60 25.18
CA HIS A 44 -3.48 -12.52 26.33
C HIS A 44 -4.98 -12.60 26.00
N HIS A 45 -5.37 -12.32 24.74
CA HIS A 45 -6.75 -12.29 24.27
C HIS A 45 -6.88 -12.93 22.88
N PRO A 46 -6.66 -14.25 22.75
CA PRO A 46 -6.66 -14.96 21.47
C PRO A 46 -8.00 -14.85 20.71
N GLU A 47 -9.11 -14.72 21.42
CA GLU A 47 -10.46 -14.51 20.85
C GLU A 47 -10.59 -13.19 20.05
N MET A 48 -9.74 -12.20 20.36
CA MET A 48 -9.71 -10.94 19.63
C MET A 48 -8.88 -11.04 18.35
N ALA A 49 -8.04 -12.07 18.20
CA ALA A 49 -7.15 -12.24 17.04
C ALA A 49 -7.92 -12.25 15.72
N ALA A 50 -9.07 -12.92 15.69
CA ALA A 50 -9.95 -13.03 14.53
C ALA A 50 -10.60 -11.70 14.12
N ARG A 51 -10.74 -10.76 15.06
CA ARG A 51 -11.40 -9.46 14.86
C ARG A 51 -10.45 -8.35 14.41
N PHE A 52 -9.14 -8.62 14.32
CA PHE A 52 -8.22 -7.64 13.75
C PHE A 52 -8.32 -7.61 12.22
N PRO A 53 -8.28 -6.42 11.60
CA PRO A 53 -8.18 -6.31 10.16
C PRO A 53 -6.94 -7.08 9.67
N GLY A 54 -7.14 -8.15 8.89
CA GLY A 54 -6.07 -8.98 8.31
C GLY A 54 -5.82 -10.34 8.98
N SER A 55 -6.63 -10.77 9.95
CA SER A 55 -6.53 -12.10 10.59
C SER A 55 -6.70 -13.26 9.59
N GLN A 56 -7.66 -13.15 8.67
CA GLN A 56 -7.93 -14.10 7.58
C GLN A 56 -6.82 -14.12 6.51
N ILE A 57 -5.97 -13.09 6.45
CA ILE A 57 -4.86 -13.00 5.48
C ILE A 57 -3.64 -13.77 5.98
N ARG A 58 -3.56 -14.07 7.29
CA ARG A 58 -2.35 -14.51 7.97
C ARG A 58 -1.91 -15.92 7.59
N ASP A 59 -2.85 -16.83 7.35
CA ASP A 59 -2.54 -18.23 7.03
C ASP A 59 -2.06 -18.42 5.58
N GLN A 60 -2.42 -17.53 4.64
CA GLN A 60 -1.84 -17.50 3.29
C GLN A 60 -0.57 -16.61 3.20
N LYS A 61 -0.39 -15.67 4.14
CA LYS A 61 0.78 -14.76 4.20
C LYS A 61 2.06 -15.43 4.65
N SER A 62 1.99 -16.44 5.52
CA SER A 62 3.17 -17.01 6.18
C SER A 62 4.06 -17.81 5.22
N GLU A 63 3.47 -18.53 4.26
CA GLU A 63 4.24 -19.27 3.25
C GLU A 63 4.74 -18.35 2.11
N SER A 64 3.92 -17.38 1.67
CA SER A 64 4.26 -16.49 0.55
C SER A 64 5.35 -15.45 0.87
N ILE A 65 5.43 -14.96 2.11
CA ILE A 65 6.49 -14.02 2.53
C ILE A 65 7.86 -14.73 2.68
N ALA A 66 7.86 -16.02 3.05
CA ALA A 66 9.10 -16.79 3.24
C ALA A 66 9.86 -17.04 1.92
N ALA A 67 9.17 -17.03 0.78
CA ALA A 67 9.74 -17.26 -0.54
C ALA A 67 10.28 -15.99 -1.26
N LEU A 68 10.20 -14.81 -0.63
CA LEU A 68 10.63 -13.56 -1.26
C LEU A 68 12.15 -13.38 -1.23
N SER A 69 12.70 -12.96 -2.37
CA SER A 69 14.09 -12.51 -2.46
C SER A 69 14.34 -11.31 -1.53
N ALA A 70 15.61 -11.01 -1.24
CA ALA A 70 15.97 -9.83 -0.44
C ALA A 70 15.44 -8.54 -1.09
N PHE A 71 15.53 -8.44 -2.41
CA PHE A 71 15.02 -7.31 -3.20
C PHE A 71 13.49 -7.17 -3.05
N GLU A 72 12.73 -8.25 -3.18
CA GLU A 72 11.27 -8.19 -3.08
C GLU A 72 10.79 -7.88 -1.66
N ARG A 73 11.49 -8.38 -0.64
CA ARG A 73 11.24 -7.99 0.75
C ARG A 73 11.48 -6.49 0.95
N GLU A 74 12.56 -5.96 0.39
CA GLU A 74 12.85 -4.52 0.41
C GLU A 74 11.76 -3.73 -0.32
N LEU A 75 11.34 -4.17 -1.50
CA LEU A 75 10.28 -3.53 -2.30
C LEU A 75 8.96 -3.49 -1.54
N VAL A 76 8.50 -4.63 -1.00
CA VAL A 76 7.26 -4.69 -0.21
C VAL A 76 7.36 -3.79 1.02
N HIS A 77 8.51 -3.76 1.68
CA HIS A 77 8.75 -2.84 2.79
C HIS A 77 8.71 -1.36 2.34
N ALA A 78 9.29 -1.05 1.18
CA ALA A 78 9.32 0.29 0.61
C ALA A 78 7.91 0.79 0.24
N ILE A 79 7.05 -0.07 -0.29
CA ILE A 79 5.63 0.23 -0.55
C ILE A 79 4.94 0.60 0.77
N HIS A 80 5.06 -0.25 1.80
CA HIS A 80 4.44 0.01 3.11
C HIS A 80 5.01 1.24 3.81
N SER A 81 6.28 1.57 3.56
CA SER A 81 6.97 2.73 4.14
C SER A 81 6.84 4.00 3.30
N ARG A 82 6.04 3.99 2.23
CA ARG A 82 5.83 5.13 1.31
C ARG A 82 7.12 5.64 0.65
N GLN A 83 8.08 4.75 0.45
CA GLN A 83 9.28 4.99 -0.36
C GLN A 83 9.02 4.71 -1.84
N ILE A 84 8.04 3.83 -2.14
CA ILE A 84 7.37 3.79 -3.44
C ILE A 84 6.26 4.84 -3.42
N PHE A 85 6.23 5.69 -4.44
CA PHE A 85 5.24 6.76 -4.58
C PHE A 85 4.78 6.90 -6.04
N PRO A 86 3.54 7.38 -6.27
CA PRO A 86 3.04 7.63 -7.61
C PRO A 86 3.60 8.93 -8.18
N VAL A 87 3.83 8.95 -9.48
CA VAL A 87 3.97 10.15 -10.31
C VAL A 87 2.89 10.08 -11.38
N PHE A 88 2.28 11.21 -11.69
CA PHE A 88 1.16 11.29 -12.63
C PHE A 88 1.65 11.92 -13.93
N GLN A 89 1.54 11.17 -15.03
CA GLN A 89 1.84 11.66 -16.36
C GLN A 89 0.52 12.04 -17.06
N PRO A 90 0.33 13.31 -17.48
CA PRO A 90 -0.88 13.72 -18.16
C PRO A 90 -1.09 12.98 -19.48
N ILE A 91 -2.33 12.57 -19.73
CA ILE A 91 -2.81 12.07 -21.02
C ILE A 91 -3.68 13.18 -21.61
N THR A 92 -3.26 13.71 -22.76
CA THR A 92 -3.94 14.82 -23.43
C THR A 92 -4.61 14.39 -24.74
N ASP A 93 -5.66 15.12 -25.13
CA ASP A 93 -6.20 15.02 -26.49
C ASP A 93 -5.35 15.80 -27.51
N GLU A 94 -5.83 15.84 -28.76
CA GLU A 94 -5.23 16.58 -29.88
C GLU A 94 -5.17 18.10 -29.68
N HIS A 95 -5.92 18.62 -28.70
CA HIS A 95 -5.96 20.04 -28.34
C HIS A 95 -5.17 20.34 -27.05
N HIS A 96 -4.31 19.41 -26.61
CA HIS A 96 -3.53 19.50 -25.38
C HIS A 96 -4.38 19.63 -24.11
N GLN A 97 -5.65 19.23 -24.14
CA GLN A 97 -6.50 19.19 -22.96
C GLN A 97 -6.30 17.87 -22.22
N VAL A 98 -6.07 17.96 -20.91
CA VAL A 98 -5.91 16.78 -20.06
C VAL A 98 -7.23 16.01 -19.97
N LYS A 99 -7.19 14.72 -20.32
CA LYS A 99 -8.33 13.79 -20.20
C LYS A 99 -8.15 12.78 -19.08
N GLY A 100 -6.90 12.48 -18.76
CA GLY A 100 -6.56 11.51 -17.73
C GLY A 100 -5.12 11.63 -17.26
N MET A 101 -4.77 10.78 -16.31
CA MET A 101 -3.43 10.69 -15.74
C MET A 101 -2.98 9.24 -15.74
N GLU A 102 -1.84 8.95 -16.36
CA GLU A 102 -1.17 7.67 -16.16
C GLU A 102 -0.41 7.67 -14.83
N ILE A 103 -0.65 6.65 -14.00
CA ILE A 103 0.05 6.49 -12.72
C ILE A 103 1.31 5.66 -12.93
N LEU A 104 2.47 6.27 -12.67
CA LEU A 104 3.77 5.64 -12.75
C LEU A 104 4.40 5.51 -11.37
N SER A 105 4.89 4.32 -11.03
CA SER A 105 5.60 4.13 -9.77
C SER A 105 7.03 4.69 -9.84
N ARG A 106 7.46 5.32 -8.74
CA ARG A 106 8.85 5.72 -8.48
C ARG A 106 9.29 5.20 -7.14
N TRP A 107 10.58 4.88 -7.02
CA TRP A 107 11.17 4.40 -5.77
C TRP A 107 12.25 5.35 -5.28
N ASN A 108 12.04 6.03 -4.16
CA ASN A 108 13.13 6.64 -3.42
C ASN A 108 13.90 5.57 -2.65
N ARG A 109 15.00 5.11 -3.22
CA ARG A 109 15.89 4.09 -2.64
C ARG A 109 17.21 4.75 -2.28
N ASN A 110 17.47 4.89 -0.99
CA ASN A 110 18.69 5.49 -0.44
C ASN A 110 18.99 6.91 -0.96
N GLY A 111 17.95 7.73 -1.16
CA GLY A 111 18.10 9.11 -1.63
C GLY A 111 18.08 9.27 -3.15
N SER A 112 18.18 8.17 -3.91
CA SER A 112 18.04 8.17 -5.37
C SER A 112 16.63 7.75 -5.78
N VAL A 113 16.03 8.48 -6.73
CA VAL A 113 14.72 8.15 -7.28
C VAL A 113 14.88 7.26 -8.51
N LEU A 114 14.45 6.01 -8.39
CA LEU A 114 14.43 5.03 -9.47
C LEU A 114 13.11 5.09 -10.24
N ALA A 115 13.21 4.96 -11.56
CA ALA A 115 12.06 4.80 -12.44
C ALA A 115 11.57 3.35 -12.42
N ALA A 116 10.31 3.14 -12.81
CA ALA A 116 9.72 1.79 -12.89
C ALA A 116 10.60 0.82 -13.69
N GLY A 117 11.15 1.25 -14.84
CA GLY A 117 12.03 0.43 -15.67
C GLY A 117 13.28 -0.09 -14.95
N ASP A 118 13.75 0.58 -13.90
CA ASP A 118 14.99 0.22 -13.19
C ASP A 118 14.77 -0.90 -12.16
N PHE A 119 13.56 -1.02 -11.60
CA PHE A 119 13.27 -1.93 -10.49
C PHE A 119 12.22 -2.99 -10.81
N LEU A 120 11.29 -2.73 -11.73
CA LEU A 120 10.25 -3.69 -12.10
C LEU A 120 10.79 -5.00 -12.70
N PRO A 121 11.82 -5.01 -13.57
CA PRO A 121 12.35 -6.27 -14.13
C PRO A 121 12.96 -7.22 -13.09
N GLN A 122 13.24 -6.74 -11.89
CA GLN A 122 13.82 -7.52 -10.79
C GLN A 122 12.74 -8.26 -9.98
N ILE A 123 11.46 -7.94 -10.16
CA ILE A 123 10.35 -8.58 -9.46
C ILE A 123 10.01 -9.92 -10.14
N ARG A 124 10.02 -11.00 -9.38
CA ARG A 124 9.73 -12.37 -9.86
C ARG A 124 8.49 -12.97 -9.20
N SER A 125 8.28 -12.65 -7.94
CA SER A 125 7.17 -13.09 -7.13
C SER A 125 5.88 -12.44 -7.58
N GLU A 126 4.89 -13.27 -7.87
CA GLU A 126 3.50 -12.84 -8.09
C GLU A 126 2.97 -12.06 -6.89
N TYR A 127 3.32 -12.45 -5.66
CA TYR A 127 2.92 -11.72 -4.46
C TYR A 127 3.44 -10.28 -4.44
N ALA A 128 4.71 -10.07 -4.79
CA ALA A 128 5.28 -8.71 -4.85
C ALA A 128 4.58 -7.87 -5.92
N TRP A 129 4.23 -8.48 -7.07
CA TRP A 129 3.43 -7.82 -8.10
C TRP A 129 2.01 -7.48 -7.66
N LEU A 130 1.35 -8.36 -6.90
CA LEU A 130 0.03 -8.11 -6.34
C LEU A 130 0.07 -6.95 -5.34
N VAL A 131 1.07 -6.89 -4.46
CA VAL A 131 1.23 -5.80 -3.51
C VAL A 131 1.45 -4.46 -4.21
N LEU A 132 2.29 -4.42 -5.25
CA LEU A 132 2.50 -3.20 -6.04
C LEU A 132 1.22 -2.78 -6.78
N THR A 133 0.53 -3.72 -7.43
CA THR A 133 -0.74 -3.45 -8.12
C THR A 133 -1.79 -2.91 -7.16
N ALA A 134 -1.95 -3.51 -5.98
CA ALA A 134 -2.86 -3.04 -4.94
C ALA A 134 -2.55 -1.59 -4.53
N PHE A 135 -1.26 -1.26 -4.36
CA PHE A 135 -0.82 0.09 -4.06
C PHE A 135 -1.24 1.08 -5.15
N VAL A 136 -0.96 0.79 -6.42
CA VAL A 136 -1.30 1.72 -7.52
C VAL A 136 -2.81 1.90 -7.68
N LEU A 137 -3.60 0.83 -7.55
CA LEU A 137 -5.06 0.92 -7.56
C LEU A 137 -5.60 1.79 -6.42
N GLN A 138 -5.02 1.65 -5.23
CA GLN A 138 -5.39 2.47 -4.08
C GLN A 138 -5.10 3.95 -4.32
N GLU A 139 -3.97 4.29 -4.96
CA GLU A 139 -3.65 5.67 -5.35
C GLU A 139 -4.66 6.18 -6.40
N ALA A 140 -5.05 5.37 -7.39
CA ALA A 140 -6.07 5.75 -8.36
C ALA A 140 -7.40 6.09 -7.69
N VAL A 141 -7.92 5.22 -6.83
CA VAL A 141 -9.18 5.43 -6.09
C VAL A 141 -9.12 6.71 -5.25
N GLN A 142 -8.01 6.94 -4.54
CA GLN A 142 -7.85 8.14 -3.71
C GLN A 142 -7.91 9.41 -4.56
N ASN A 143 -7.25 9.41 -5.71
CA ASN A 143 -7.23 10.58 -6.59
C ASN A 143 -8.58 10.78 -7.31
N ILE A 144 -9.27 9.71 -7.75
CA ILE A 144 -10.63 9.82 -8.30
C ILE A 144 -11.57 10.48 -7.27
N ASN A 145 -11.52 10.01 -6.02
CA ASN A 145 -12.34 10.54 -4.95
C ASN A 145 -11.98 11.99 -4.57
N GLN A 146 -10.71 12.37 -4.72
CA GLN A 146 -10.24 13.73 -4.42
C GLN A 146 -10.63 14.74 -5.51
N HIS A 147 -10.71 14.28 -6.76
CA HIS A 147 -10.99 15.11 -7.93
C HIS A 147 -12.39 14.89 -8.50
N SER A 148 -13.32 14.31 -7.73
CA SER A 148 -14.72 14.07 -8.11
C SER A 148 -14.92 13.43 -9.49
N GLY A 149 -13.95 12.63 -9.96
CA GLY A 149 -14.00 12.00 -11.28
C GLY A 149 -13.79 12.93 -12.49
N GLU A 150 -13.23 14.13 -12.31
CA GLU A 150 -12.95 15.09 -13.41
C GLU A 150 -12.05 14.53 -14.52
N CYS A 151 -11.17 13.58 -14.19
CA CYS A 151 -10.32 12.88 -15.15
C CYS A 151 -10.17 11.40 -14.78
N TYR A 152 -9.87 10.56 -15.76
CA TYR A 152 -9.62 9.13 -15.51
C TYR A 152 -8.16 8.89 -15.10
N PHE A 153 -7.91 7.81 -14.37
CA PHE A 153 -6.57 7.38 -14.00
C PHE A 153 -6.23 6.05 -14.67
N ALA A 154 -5.17 6.03 -15.47
CA ALA A 154 -4.67 4.83 -16.12
C ALA A 154 -3.66 4.12 -15.22
N VAL A 155 -3.87 2.81 -15.01
CA VAL A 155 -3.03 1.95 -14.18
C VAL A 155 -2.47 0.82 -15.03
N ASN A 156 -1.16 0.62 -14.98
CA ASN A 156 -0.49 -0.47 -15.66
C ASN A 156 -0.67 -1.78 -14.88
N ILE A 157 -1.22 -2.81 -15.54
CA ILE A 157 -1.39 -4.15 -14.97
C ILE A 157 -0.28 -5.07 -15.49
N PRO A 158 0.62 -5.57 -14.61
CA PRO A 158 1.66 -6.51 -15.03
C PRO A 158 1.07 -7.83 -15.53
N ALA A 159 1.64 -8.39 -16.60
CA ALA A 159 1.22 -9.69 -17.14
C ALA A 159 1.28 -10.81 -16.08
N ALA A 160 2.23 -10.71 -15.14
CA ALA A 160 2.40 -11.66 -14.04
C ALA A 160 1.17 -11.79 -13.10
N VAL A 161 0.27 -10.80 -13.09
CA VAL A 161 -0.94 -10.81 -12.24
C VAL A 161 -2.24 -10.67 -13.02
N ALA A 162 -2.17 -10.54 -14.35
CA ALA A 162 -3.34 -10.31 -15.19
C ALA A 162 -4.36 -11.46 -15.14
N GLY A 163 -3.88 -12.70 -15.01
CA GLY A 163 -4.72 -13.89 -14.85
C GLY A 163 -5.03 -14.27 -13.39
N ASN A 164 -4.53 -13.51 -12.40
CA ASN A 164 -4.68 -13.88 -11.00
C ASN A 164 -6.05 -13.46 -10.46
N GLU A 165 -6.78 -14.37 -9.81
CA GLU A 165 -8.12 -14.10 -9.24
C GLU A 165 -8.13 -12.96 -8.22
N ASN A 166 -7.02 -12.72 -7.53
CA ASN A 166 -6.91 -11.60 -6.58
C ASN A 166 -6.99 -10.25 -7.27
N LEU A 167 -6.65 -10.14 -8.56
CA LEU A 167 -6.82 -8.91 -9.32
C LEU A 167 -8.29 -8.50 -9.38
N LEU A 168 -9.19 -9.43 -9.69
CA LEU A 168 -10.63 -9.17 -9.71
C LEU A 168 -11.15 -8.71 -8.34
N ARG A 169 -10.70 -9.36 -7.27
CA ARG A 169 -11.05 -8.98 -5.89
C ARG A 169 -10.54 -7.57 -5.54
N MET A 170 -9.34 -7.22 -5.98
CA MET A 170 -8.78 -5.87 -5.80
C MET A 170 -9.59 -4.83 -6.57
N MET A 171 -9.99 -5.12 -7.80
CA MET A 171 -10.82 -4.22 -8.62
C MET A 171 -12.20 -3.99 -7.99
N GLU A 172 -12.86 -5.05 -7.53
CA GLU A 172 -14.16 -4.93 -6.86
C GLU A 172 -14.04 -4.12 -5.55
N THR A 173 -12.97 -4.36 -4.78
CA THR A 173 -12.67 -3.56 -3.59
C THR A 173 -12.43 -2.09 -3.94
N ALA A 174 -11.67 -1.81 -5.01
CA ALA A 174 -11.41 -0.46 -5.48
C ALA A 174 -12.71 0.25 -5.89
N ARG A 175 -13.59 -0.45 -6.62
CA ARG A 175 -14.91 0.06 -7.02
C ARG A 175 -15.78 0.45 -5.82
N GLN A 176 -15.81 -0.39 -4.78
CA GLN A 176 -16.59 -0.13 -3.56
C GLN A 176 -16.06 1.08 -2.76
N GLN A 177 -14.80 1.45 -2.93
CA GLN A 177 -14.19 2.61 -2.27
C GLN A 177 -14.44 3.93 -3.01
N LEU A 178 -14.98 3.90 -4.23
CA LEU A 178 -15.33 5.11 -4.97
C LEU A 178 -16.52 5.81 -4.31
N ARG A 179 -16.39 7.12 -4.12
CA ARG A 179 -17.47 7.98 -3.63
C ARG A 179 -18.38 8.34 -4.80
N GLN A 180 -19.69 8.40 -4.51
CA GLN A 180 -20.64 8.98 -5.46
C GLN A 180 -20.25 10.44 -5.69
N PRO A 181 -20.17 10.92 -6.94
CA PRO A 181 -19.99 12.34 -7.21
C PRO A 181 -21.17 13.11 -6.59
N HIS A 182 -20.87 14.23 -5.93
CA HIS A 182 -21.85 15.11 -5.32
C HIS A 182 -22.50 16.03 -6.35
#